data_AF-A0A559QM05-F1
#
_entry.id   AF-A0A559QM05-F1
#
_cell.length_a   1.000
_cell.length_b   1.000
_cell.length_c   1.000
_cell.angle_alpha   90.00
_cell.angle_beta   90.00
_cell.angle_gamma   90.00
#
_symmetry.space_group_name_H-M   'P 1'
#
loop_
_entity.id
_entity.type
_entity.pdbx_description
1 polymer ?
#
loop_
_entity_poly.entity_id
_entity_poly.type
_entity_poly.pdbx_seq_one_letter_code
_entity_poly.pdbx_strand_id
1 'polypeptide(L)' 'MTEEELKALNKDAKKKKRIATDWASQIHDVVEDTLWTDYERLTELAASTIAACEEWKVAQAKLDEASA' A
#
# COMPACT_ATOMS: atom_id res chain seq x y z
N MET A 1 -11.82 20.99 8.43
CA MET A 1 -12.10 19.55 8.46
C MET A 1 -12.95 19.27 9.68
N THR A 2 -14.04 18.51 9.56
CA THR A 2 -14.77 17.97 10.72
C THR A 2 -14.05 16.75 11.28
N GLU A 3 -14.34 16.39 12.54
CA GLU A 3 -13.76 15.20 13.18
C GLU A 3 -14.10 13.90 12.42
N GLU A 4 -15.32 13.82 11.88
CA GLU A 4 -15.75 12.67 11.06
C GLU A 4 -15.00 12.59 9.73
N GLU A 5 -14.75 13.72 9.06
CA GLU A 5 -13.93 13.76 7.83
C GLU A 5 -12.47 13.37 8.11
N LEU A 6 -11.88 13.83 9.22
CA LEU A 6 -10.52 13.46 9.62
C LEU A 6 -10.41 11.95 9.91
N LYS A 7 -11.42 11.39 10.58
CA LYS A 7 -11.51 9.96 10.86
C LYS A 7 -11.65 9.13 9.58
N ALA A 8 -12.40 9.62 8.60
CA ALA A 8 -12.51 8.98 7.29
C ALA A 8 -11.17 8.97 6.54
N LEU A 9 -10.44 10.09 6.53
CA LEU A 9 -9.10 10.19 5.92
C LEU A 9 -8.09 9.25 6.60
N ASN A 10 -8.10 9.17 7.93
CA ASN A 10 -7.25 8.25 8.68
C ASN A 10 -7.55 6.78 8.35
N LYS A 11 -8.84 6.43 8.26
CA LYS A 11 -9.26 5.09 7.85
C LYS A 11 -8.81 4.75 6.43
N ASP A 12 -8.90 5.68 5.49
CA ASP A 12 -8.46 5.47 4.12
C ASP A 12 -6.94 5.26 4.03
N ALA A 13 -6.14 6.13 4.69
CA ALA A 13 -4.69 5.99 4.74
C ALA A 13 -4.28 4.63 5.36
N LYS A 14 -4.91 4.19 6.46
CA LYS A 14 -4.65 2.87 7.05
C LYS A 14 -5.02 1.72 6.12
N LYS A 15 -6.15 1.82 5.42
CA LYS A 15 -6.58 0.80 4.45
C LYS A 15 -5.56 0.67 3.32
N LYS A 16 -5.13 1.78 2.74
CA LYS A 16 -4.15 1.79 1.64
C LYS A 16 -2.78 1.30 2.08
N LYS A 17 -2.35 1.66 3.30
CA LYS A 17 -1.13 1.11 3.90
C LYS A 17 -1.18 -0.41 3.99
N ARG A 18 -2.30 -0.97 4.46
CA ARG A 18 -2.49 -2.43 4.53
C ARG A 18 -2.38 -3.07 3.14
N ILE A 19 -3.02 -2.50 2.12
CA ILE A 19 -2.93 -3.02 0.74
C ILE A 19 -1.47 -3.02 0.26
N ALA A 20 -0.70 -1.96 0.50
CA ALA A 20 0.71 -1.92 0.14
C ALA A 20 1.53 -3.00 0.88
N THR A 21 1.25 -3.25 2.17
CA THR A 21 1.87 -4.33 2.94
C THR A 21 1.49 -5.71 2.41
N ASP A 22 0.23 -5.93 2.04
CA ASP A 22 -0.23 -7.21 1.49
C ASP A 22 0.47 -7.54 0.15
N TRP A 23 0.78 -6.53 -0.67
CA TRP A 23 1.60 -6.72 -1.87
C TRP A 23 3.07 -7.04 -1.56
N ALA A 24 3.64 -6.39 -0.55
CA ALA A 24 4.99 -6.70 -0.10
C ALA A 24 5.11 -8.16 0.40
N SER A 25 4.09 -8.66 1.11
CA SER A 25 4.02 -10.07 1.50
C SER A 25 4.01 -11.01 0.31
N GLN A 26 3.25 -10.72 -0.75
CA GLN A 26 3.26 -11.56 -1.96
C GLN A 26 4.63 -11.59 -2.65
N ILE A 27 5.36 -10.47 -2.66
CA ILE A 27 6.74 -10.46 -3.17
C ILE A 27 7.62 -11.36 -2.31
N HIS A 28 7.52 -11.25 -0.98
CA HIS A 28 8.26 -12.10 -0.05
C HIS A 28 7.99 -13.58 -0.31
N ASP A 29 6.72 -13.98 -0.45
CA ASP A 29 6.35 -15.37 -0.74
C ASP A 29 7.01 -15.87 -2.05
N VAL A 30 7.04 -15.05 -3.11
CA VAL A 30 7.72 -15.44 -4.36
C VAL A 30 9.23 -15.56 -4.17
N VAL A 31 9.86 -14.61 -3.47
CA VAL A 31 11.31 -14.62 -3.28
C VAL A 31 11.78 -15.75 -2.36
N GLU A 32 11.01 -16.06 -1.31
CA GLU A 32 11.38 -17.05 -0.31
C GLU A 32 10.95 -18.47 -0.67
N ASP A 33 9.75 -18.66 -1.23
CA ASP A 33 9.16 -19.99 -1.38
C ASP A 33 9.16 -20.51 -2.82
N THR A 34 8.92 -19.65 -3.82
CA THR A 34 8.63 -20.09 -5.20
C THR A 34 9.53 -19.47 -6.27
N LEU A 35 10.68 -18.92 -5.89
CA LEU A 35 11.53 -18.12 -6.79
C LEU A 35 11.84 -18.83 -8.11
N TRP A 36 12.26 -20.09 -8.06
CA TRP A 36 12.67 -20.83 -9.25
C TRP A 36 11.52 -21.14 -10.22
N THR A 37 10.26 -21.07 -9.77
CA THR A 37 9.07 -21.39 -10.59
C THR A 37 8.25 -20.15 -10.94
N ASP A 38 8.27 -19.11 -10.10
CA ASP A 38 7.32 -18.00 -10.16
C ASP A 38 8.00 -16.63 -10.34
N TYR A 39 9.32 -16.56 -10.54
CA TYR A 39 10.07 -15.29 -10.61
C TYR A 39 9.52 -14.30 -11.64
N GLU A 40 8.88 -14.78 -12.72
CA GLU A 40 8.32 -13.92 -13.77
C GLU A 40 7.23 -12.97 -13.23
N ARG A 41 6.56 -13.37 -12.14
CA ARG A 41 5.54 -12.56 -11.46
C ARG A 41 6.11 -11.37 -10.71
N LEU A 42 7.42 -11.36 -10.40
CA LEU A 42 8.06 -10.29 -9.62
C LEU A 42 7.87 -8.91 -10.25
N THR A 43 7.87 -8.81 -11.58
CA THR A 43 7.69 -7.53 -12.29
C THR A 43 6.30 -6.96 -12.03
N GLU A 44 5.26 -7.78 -12.15
CA GLU A 44 3.87 -7.38 -11.90
C GLU A 44 3.62 -7.05 -10.43
N LEU A 45 4.15 -7.88 -9.52
CA LEU A 45 4.02 -7.67 -8.08
C LEU A 45 4.73 -6.39 -7.65
N ALA A 46 5.92 -6.11 -8.19
CA ALA A 46 6.64 -4.87 -7.93
C ALA A 46 5.86 -3.65 -8.43
N ALA A 47 5.32 -3.69 -9.66
CA ALA A 47 4.49 -2.61 -10.19
C ALA A 47 3.26 -2.34 -9.30
N SER A 48 2.57 -3.39 -8.87
CA SER A 48 1.41 -3.30 -7.98
C SER A 48 1.78 -2.76 -6.59
N THR A 49 2.94 -3.16 -6.06
CA THR A 49 3.46 -2.67 -4.78
C THR A 49 3.77 -1.18 -4.84
N ILE A 50 4.41 -0.73 -5.93
CA ILE A 50 4.72 0.69 -6.16
C ILE A 50 3.42 1.50 -6.24
N ALA A 51 2.47 1.07 -7.05
CA ALA A 51 1.18 1.75 -7.19
C ALA A 51 0.45 1.85 -5.84
N ALA A 52 0.39 0.77 -5.06
CA ALA A 52 -0.23 0.79 -3.74
C ALA A 52 0.50 1.73 -2.74
N CYS A 53 1.83 1.78 -2.80
CA CYS A 53 2.63 2.73 -2.01
C CYS A 53 2.33 4.18 -2.39
N GLU A 54 2.21 4.48 -3.69
CA GLU A 54 1.87 5.81 -4.19
C GLU A 54 0.46 6.23 -3.78
N GLU A 55 -0.52 5.35 -3.90
CA GLU A 55 -1.87 5.62 -3.41
C GLU A 55 -1.89 5.91 -1.91
N TRP A 56 -1.15 5.13 -1.12
CA TRP A 56 -1.02 5.40 0.31
C TRP A 56 -0.39 6.76 0.58
N LYS A 57 0.69 7.13 -0.13
CA LYS A 57 1.33 8.45 0.00
C LYS A 57 0.34 9.58 -0.25
N VAL A 58 -0.49 9.47 -1.29
CA VAL A 58 -1.53 10.46 -1.60
C VAL A 58 -2.56 10.57 -0.47
N ALA A 59 -3.02 9.44 0.06
CA ALA A 59 -3.98 9.44 1.17
C ALA A 59 -3.39 9.97 2.48
N GLN A 60 -2.12 9.64 2.76
CA GLN A 60 -1.39 10.13 3.92
C GLN A 60 -1.17 11.64 3.83
N ALA A 61 -0.75 12.16 2.68
CA ALA A 61 -0.59 13.61 2.48
C ALA A 61 -1.89 14.37 2.74
N LYS A 62 -3.03 13.87 2.23
CA LYS A 62 -4.35 14.45 2.51
C LYS A 62 -4.69 14.45 3.99
N LEU A 63 -4.34 13.38 4.73
CA LEU A 63 -4.55 13.32 6.18
C LEU A 63 -3.65 14.32 6.91
N ASP A 64 -2.38 14.40 6.52
CA ASP A 64 -1.40 15.27 7.16
C ASP A 64 -1.79 16.74 6.98
N GLU A 65 -2.13 17.16 5.76
CA GLU A 65 -2.66 18.49 5.43
C GLU A 65 -3.95 18.83 6.18
N ALA A 66 -4.80 17.82 6.43
CA ALA A 66 -6.05 17.96 7.16
C ALA A 66 -5.89 18.11 8.68
N SER A 67 -4.77 17.62 9.20
CA SER A 67 -4.47 17.51 10.63
C SER A 67 -3.49 18.57 11.14
N ALA A 68 -2.87 19.32 10.22
CA ALA A 68 -2.01 20.47 10.48
C ALA A 68 -2.82 21.72 10.82
#